data_AF-A0A7K0A6T5-F1
#
_entry.id   AF-A0A7K0A6T5-F1
#
_cell.length_a   1.000
_cell.length_b   1.000
_cell.length_c   1.000
_cell.angle_alpha   90.00
_cell.angle_beta   90.00
_cell.angle_gamma   90.00
#
_symmetry.space_group_name_H-M   'P 1'
#
loop_
_entity.id
_entity.type
_entity.pdbx_description
1 polymer ?
#
loop_
_entity_poly.entity_id
_entity_poly.type
_entity_poly.pdbx_seq_one_letter_code
_entity_poly.pdbx_strand_id
1 'polypeptide(L)' 'MDERPGRREAARRRLPRIYALALELRDAGVSEAEIAQHLDIESEALGPLFQVAEAKLAAICESLPPEDE' A
#
# COMPACT_ATOMS: atom_id res chain seq x y z
N MET A 1 17.09 -11.92 5.74
CA MET A 1 16.61 -10.54 5.59
C MET A 1 15.10 -10.66 5.69
N ASP A 2 14.62 -10.68 6.93
CA ASP A 2 13.27 -11.14 7.24
C ASP A 2 12.53 -9.98 7.90
N GLU A 3 12.21 -8.97 7.09
CA GLU A 3 11.16 -8.01 7.43
C GLU A 3 9.87 -8.81 7.53
N ARG A 4 9.44 -9.07 8.78
CA ARG A 4 8.37 -10.01 9.10
C ARG A 4 7.13 -9.73 8.23
N PRO A 5 6.73 -10.64 7.32
CA PRO A 5 5.59 -10.42 6.42
C PRO A 5 4.31 -10.07 7.18
N GLY A 6 4.16 -10.53 8.43
CA GLY A 6 3.02 -10.21 9.31
C GLY A 6 2.80 -8.72 9.55
N ARG A 7 3.84 -7.91 9.77
CA ARG A 7 3.68 -6.49 10.13
C ARG A 7 3.25 -5.64 8.93
N ARG A 8 3.86 -5.89 7.77
CA ARG A 8 3.52 -5.22 6.50
C ARG A 8 2.11 -5.60 6.04
N GLU A 9 1.73 -6.87 6.19
CA GLU A 9 0.40 -7.34 5.83
C GLU A 9 -0.68 -6.82 6.79
N ALA A 10 -0.42 -6.80 8.10
CA ALA A 10 -1.30 -6.17 9.09
C ALA A 10 -1.47 -4.66 8.84
N ALA A 11 -0.38 -3.98 8.44
CA ALA A 11 -0.43 -2.56 8.08
C ALA A 11 -1.30 -2.34 6.83
N ARG A 12 -1.16 -3.18 5.79
CA ARG A 12 -2.00 -3.15 4.59
C ARG A 12 -3.48 -3.35 4.90
N ARG A 13 -3.84 -4.24 5.83
CA ARG A 13 -5.25 -4.44 6.26
C ARG A 13 -5.85 -3.21 6.96
N ARG A 14 -5.01 -2.37 7.56
CA ARG A 14 -5.42 -1.10 8.20
C ARG A 14 -5.43 0.09 7.25
N LEU A 15 -4.81 -0.03 6.07
CA LEU A 15 -4.86 1.03 5.07
C LEU A 15 -6.26 1.15 4.46
N PRO A 16 -6.68 2.36 4.07
CA PRO A 16 -7.83 2.53 3.21
C PRO A 16 -7.68 1.69 1.93
N ARG A 17 -8.77 1.03 1.54
CA ARG A 17 -8.78 -0.01 0.51
C ARG A 17 -8.20 0.44 -0.84
N ILE A 18 -8.38 1.71 -1.21
CA ILE A 18 -7.82 2.29 -2.44
C ILE A 18 -6.28 2.22 -2.45
N TYR A 19 -5.63 2.54 -1.33
CA TYR A 19 -4.17 2.52 -1.24
C TYR A 19 -3.63 1.09 -1.15
N ALA A 20 -4.31 0.21 -0.43
CA ALA A 20 -3.95 -1.21 -0.38
C ALA A 20 -4.02 -1.84 -1.78
N LEU A 21 -5.12 -1.60 -2.50
CA LEU A 21 -5.32 -2.11 -3.85
C LEU A 21 -4.30 -1.56 -4.84
N ALA A 22 -3.99 -0.27 -4.79
CA ALA A 22 -2.95 0.33 -5.62
C ALA A 22 -1.59 -0.36 -5.43
N LEU A 23 -1.20 -0.58 -4.17
CA LEU A 23 0.05 -1.25 -3.84
C LEU A 23 0.04 -2.74 -4.21
N GLU A 24 -1.10 -3.43 -4.11
CA GLU A 24 -1.25 -4.83 -4.55
C GLU A 24 -1.10 -4.96 -6.07
N LEU A 25 -1.77 -4.09 -6.84
CA LEU A 25 -1.67 -4.10 -8.29
C LEU A 25 -0.23 -3.81 -8.75
N ARG A 26 0.45 -2.86 -8.10
CA ARG A 26 1.87 -2.58 -8.38
C ARG A 26 2.77 -3.76 -8.06
N ASP A 27 2.52 -4.45 -6.95
CA ASP A 27 3.27 -5.65 -6.54
C ASP A 27 3.04 -6.82 -7.52
N ALA A 28 1.83 -6.92 -8.09
CA ALA A 28 1.50 -7.85 -9.17
C ALA A 28 2.12 -7.48 -10.53
N GLY A 29 2.86 -6.37 -10.63
CA GLY A 29 3.50 -5.91 -11.86
C GLY A 29 2.53 -5.25 -12.86
N VAL A 30 1.35 -4.84 -12.40
CA VAL A 30 0.38 -4.11 -13.23
C VAL A 30 0.95 -2.73 -13.57
N SER A 31 0.80 -2.31 -14.83
CA SER A 31 1.29 -1.01 -15.29
C SER A 31 0.51 0.13 -14.64
N GLU A 32 1.18 1.25 -14.34
CA GLU A 32 0.54 2.40 -13.67
C GLU A 32 -0.72 2.88 -14.41
N ALA A 33 -0.72 2.87 -15.75
CA ALA A 33 -1.90 3.22 -16.55
C ALA A 33 -3.10 2.27 -16.39
N GLU A 34 -2.85 0.98 -16.15
CA GLU A 34 -3.89 -0.01 -15.86
C GLU A 34 -4.41 0.16 -14.42
N ILE A 35 -3.51 0.45 -13.47
CA ILE A 35 -3.88 0.77 -12.09
C ILE A 35 -4.75 2.03 -12.05
N ALA A 36 -4.45 3.05 -12.87
CA ALA A 36 -5.18 4.31 -12.96
C ALA A 36 -6.63 4.06 -13.32
N GLN A 37 -6.82 3.30 -14.41
CA GLN A 37 -8.13 2.90 -14.90
C GLN A 37 -8.86 2.03 -13.87
N HIS A 38 -8.17 1.11 -13.21
CA HIS A 38 -8.78 0.24 -12.22
C HIS A 38 -9.28 0.98 -10.97
N LEU A 39 -8.59 2.06 -10.60
CA LEU A 39 -8.93 2.91 -9.47
C LEU A 39 -9.86 4.08 -9.85
N ASP A 40 -10.19 4.22 -11.14
CA ASP A 40 -10.96 5.34 -11.69
C ASP A 40 -10.35 6.71 -11.33
N ILE A 41 -9.01 6.82 -11.46
CA ILE A 41 -8.25 8.05 -11.20
C ILE A 41 -7.34 8.41 -12.37
N GLU A 42 -6.92 9.67 -12.40
CA GLU A 42 -5.94 10.14 -13.39
C GLU A 42 -4.55 9.54 -13.12
N SER A 43 -3.83 9.22 -14.20
CA SER A 43 -2.46 8.69 -14.13
C SER A 43 -1.48 9.66 -13.44
N GLU A 44 -1.72 10.96 -13.53
CA GLU A 44 -0.94 11.97 -12.79
C GLU A 44 -1.19 11.92 -11.28
N ALA A 45 -2.37 11.46 -10.85
CA ALA A 45 -2.70 11.29 -9.44
C ALA A 45 -2.09 10.03 -8.84
N LEU A 46 -1.63 9.08 -9.66
CA LEU A 46 -1.07 7.80 -9.21
C LEU A 46 0.27 7.94 -8.49
N GLY A 47 1.15 8.80 -9.01
CA GLY A 47 2.42 9.12 -8.35
C GLY A 47 2.24 9.60 -6.90
N PRO A 48 1.47 10.69 -6.66
CA PRO A 48 1.20 11.16 -5.31
C PRO A 48 0.36 10.16 -4.50
N LEU A 49 -0.56 9.41 -5.12
CA LEU A 49 -1.31 8.34 -4.44
C LEU A 49 -0.38 7.26 -3.88
N PHE A 50 0.62 6.81 -4.65
CA PHE A 50 1.63 5.87 -4.17
C PHE A 50 2.48 6.44 -3.05
N GLN A 51 2.94 7.69 -3.17
CA GLN A 51 3.70 8.34 -2.09
C GLN A 51 2.90 8.38 -0.79
N VAL A 52 1.62 8.74 -0.87
CA VAL A 52 0.72 8.76 0.30
C VAL A 52 0.46 7.34 0.82
N ALA A 53 0.27 6.36 -0.07
CA ALA A 53 0.06 4.97 0.29
C ALA A 53 1.27 4.40 1.07
N GLU A 54 2.48 4.63 0.58
CA GLU A 54 3.71 4.18 1.24
C GLU A 54 3.96 4.90 2.57
N ALA A 55 3.74 6.21 2.62
CA ALA A 55 3.85 6.98 3.87
C ALA A 55 2.84 6.51 4.93
N LYS A 56 1.60 6.23 4.53
CA LYS A 56 0.58 5.65 5.42
C LYS A 56 0.95 4.25 5.87
N LEU A 57 1.48 3.41 4.96
CA LEU A 57 1.92 2.06 5.28
C LEU A 57 3.04 2.08 6.31
N ALA A 58 4.06 2.93 6.12
CA ALA A 58 5.14 3.11 7.06
C ALA A 58 4.62 3.56 8.44
N ALA A 59 3.79 4.61 8.48
CA ALA A 59 3.24 5.13 9.73
C ALA A 59 2.38 4.09 10.49
N ILE A 60 1.60 3.28 9.78
CA ILE A 60 0.83 2.19 10.38
C ILE A 60 1.76 1.06 10.85
N CYS A 61 2.80 0.73 10.08
CA CYS A 61 3.78 -0.28 10.45
C CYS A 61 4.54 0.11 11.73
N GLU A 62 4.88 1.39 11.88
CA GLU A 62 5.48 1.96 13.10
C GLU A 62 4.50 1.99 14.28
N SER A 63 3.22 2.32 14.01
CA SER A 63 2.17 2.36 15.04
C SER A 63 1.62 0.99 15.44
N LEU A 64 1.88 -0.06 14.65
CA LEU A 64 1.53 -1.42 15.01
C LEU A 64 2.42 -1.85 16.17
N PRO A 65 1.87 -2.27 17.32
CA PRO A 65 2.68 -2.84 18.37
C PRO A 65 3.47 -4.03 17.81
N PRO A 66 4.70 -4.29 18.28
CA PRO A 66 5.32 -5.57 18.01
C PRO A 66 4.36 -6.64 18.52
N GLU A 67 4.00 -7.60 17.66
CA GLU A 67 3.22 -8.76 18.10
C GLU A 67 4.08 -9.53 19.12
N ASP A 68 3.84 -9.24 20.40
CA ASP A 68 4.23 -10.02 21.57
C ASP A 68 2.91 -10.38 22.26
N GLU A 69 2.36 -11.55 21.88
CA GLU A 69 1.90 -12.57 22.83
C GLU A 69 1.90 -13.95 22.16
#